data_AF-A0A972KRH0-F1
#
_entry.id   AF-A0A972KRH0-F1
#
_cell.length_a   1.000
_cell.length_b   1.000
_cell.length_c   1.000
_cell.angle_alpha   90.00
_cell.angle_beta   90.00
_cell.angle_gamma   90.00
#
_symmetry.space_group_name_H-M   'P 1'
#
loop_
_entity.id
_entity.type
_entity.pdbx_description
1 polymer ?
#
loop_
_entity_poly.entity_id
_entity_poly.type
_entity_poly.pdbx_seq_one_letter_code
_entity_poly.pdbx_strand_id
1 'polypeptide(L)'
;MQSSQGPIDWKQYRALVKAAFLMSLRGKKKRNKYARAISIIASYSLSSIYLGWSLSSLFFEPAYLLVTSTVVLFLASFSVINAYPMIMMDEEEEAMLQRFPISRKTIFAARVTNLFQYLTLIGLPFIIPLMVFMKQPMIPVSDVWVYGAVMFFGIFWVTGFFIVVYGVLLLKARSSSRVLTMLQIIFILSLLFLYQTLPSIGSSMITWISVLDSTFAYLFPPAWFTGLYFSIQGVNYFSAQNASVIILAVSTAIILLLLHSRFVYYPKPETARRGPSDSSNIDTDWFYKLLAVFAPRTYGGKAGYDMFQQSLYRDTALRVRLIPVILLPVAVAMYGLFSHQLDSPFHQRILESDTAVHISVLVFFLFVARNAVLTTMYTRHNEATWIFSLVPKKQLHHYAKGVAQGIIWTVCFPLVLIVVIIFTISMYWEEALLQGLFIFVAVRFQIHTLALFQNTVPFSLPEDKLSSANRVIQLLIILPFLMVFLVIHYLTSHNYLLFAAVLLGAEIATQFIARFRPKRTYDLQLA
;
A
#
# COMPACT_ATOMS: atom_id res chain seq x y z
N MET A 1 26.26 30.81 -11.24
CA MET A 1 25.85 30.42 -9.86
C MET A 1 26.54 29.11 -9.50
N GLN A 2 27.74 29.19 -8.93
CA GLN A 2 28.47 28.04 -8.40
C GLN A 2 27.76 27.58 -7.12
N SER A 3 26.92 26.55 -7.21
CA SER A 3 26.33 25.95 -6.02
C SER A 3 27.46 25.34 -5.19
N SER A 4 27.70 25.92 -4.02
CA SER A 4 28.70 25.53 -3.05
C SER A 4 28.65 24.03 -2.76
N GLN A 5 29.68 23.30 -3.19
CA GLN A 5 29.97 21.95 -2.71
C GLN A 5 30.59 21.99 -1.30
N GLY A 6 30.09 22.88 -0.43
CA GLY A 6 30.59 23.04 0.93
C GLY A 6 30.37 21.78 1.78
N PRO A 7 31.12 21.61 2.88
CA PRO A 7 30.85 20.57 3.87
C PRO A 7 29.43 20.72 4.45
N ILE A 8 28.94 19.67 5.11
CA ILE A 8 27.62 19.69 5.75
C ILE A 8 27.63 20.74 6.86
N ASP A 9 26.81 21.79 6.72
CA ASP A 9 26.55 22.74 7.79
C ASP A 9 25.60 22.10 8.82
N TRP A 10 26.13 21.80 10.00
CA TRP A 10 25.42 21.13 11.09
C TRP A 10 24.22 21.93 11.62
N LYS A 11 24.29 23.27 11.64
CA LYS A 11 23.20 24.11 12.13
C LYS A 11 22.02 24.06 11.16
N GLN A 12 22.29 24.21 9.87
CA GLN A 12 21.29 24.09 8.81
C GLN A 12 20.69 22.67 8.77
N TYR A 13 21.54 21.65 8.87
CA TYR A 13 21.11 20.25 8.93
C TYR A 13 20.10 20.00 10.07
N ARG A 14 20.43 20.41 11.31
CA ARG A 14 19.56 20.21 12.48
C ARG A 14 18.23 20.95 12.32
N ALA A 15 18.26 22.16 11.76
CA ALA A 15 17.05 22.94 11.49
C ALA A 15 16.14 22.24 10.46
N LEU A 16 16.72 21.74 9.37
CA LEU A 16 15.99 20.99 8.33
C LEU A 16 15.39 19.69 8.87
N VAL A 17 16.17 18.88 9.60
CA VAL A 17 15.67 17.64 10.20
C VAL A 17 14.52 17.91 11.17
N LYS A 18 14.67 18.92 12.05
CA LYS A 18 13.61 19.30 12.99
C LYS A 18 12.36 19.80 12.27
N ALA A 19 12.52 20.62 11.24
CA ALA A 19 11.40 21.12 10.44
C ALA A 19 10.68 19.98 9.72
N ALA A 20 11.42 19.09 9.05
CA ALA A 20 10.87 17.96 8.32
C ALA A 20 10.12 16.99 9.24
N PHE A 21 10.68 16.67 10.41
CA PHE A 21 10.03 15.82 11.41
C PHE A 21 8.77 16.47 12.02
N LEU A 22 8.81 17.78 12.27
CA LEU A 22 7.63 18.50 12.77
C LEU A 22 6.54 18.64 11.70
N MET A 23 6.92 18.81 10.43
CA MET A 23 6.01 18.85 9.30
C MET A 23 5.36 17.49 9.07
N SER A 24 6.11 16.39 9.20
CA SER A 24 5.51 15.06 9.12
C SER A 24 4.50 14.87 10.25
N LEU A 25 4.86 15.13 11.51
CA LEU A 25 3.96 14.93 12.65
C LEU A 25 2.77 15.90 12.72
N ARG A 26 2.84 17.09 12.10
CA ARG A 26 1.73 18.05 12.08
C ARG A 26 0.64 17.58 11.11
N GLY A 27 -0.49 17.13 11.65
CA GLY A 27 -1.78 17.28 10.96
C GLY A 27 -2.24 18.74 11.01
N LYS A 28 -2.91 19.25 9.97
CA LYS A 28 -3.35 20.67 9.92
C LYS A 28 -4.40 21.04 10.99
N LYS A 29 -5.17 20.10 11.56
CA LYS A 29 -6.00 20.41 12.74
C LYS A 29 -5.08 20.56 13.97
N LYS A 30 -5.35 21.57 14.82
CA LYS A 30 -4.82 21.72 16.21
C LYS A 30 -5.04 20.46 17.11
N ARG A 31 -5.57 19.37 16.55
CA ARG A 31 -5.73 18.07 17.18
C ARG A 31 -4.36 17.43 17.40
N ASN A 32 -4.21 16.91 18.61
CA ASN A 32 -2.99 16.52 19.27
C ASN A 32 -1.97 15.81 18.36
N LYS A 33 -0.76 16.38 18.16
CA LYS A 33 0.37 15.76 17.41
C LYS A 33 0.63 14.33 17.88
N TYR A 34 0.46 14.09 19.19
CA TYR A 34 0.60 12.79 19.80
C TYR A 34 -0.45 11.78 19.30
N ALA A 35 -1.69 12.19 19.06
CA ALA A 35 -2.74 11.28 18.57
C ALA A 35 -2.38 10.65 17.22
N ARG A 36 -1.67 11.41 16.37
CA ARG A 36 -1.21 10.92 15.07
C ARG A 36 -0.09 9.89 15.22
N ALA A 37 0.94 10.20 16.01
CA ALA A 37 2.00 9.24 16.31
C ALA A 37 1.44 7.98 16.98
N ILE A 38 0.53 8.12 17.94
CA ILE A 38 -0.17 7.02 18.60
C ILE A 38 -0.94 6.17 17.58
N SER A 39 -1.63 6.77 16.61
CA SER A 39 -2.34 5.98 15.59
C SER A 39 -1.40 5.17 14.70
N ILE A 40 -0.22 5.71 14.39
CA ILE A 40 0.83 4.99 13.65
C ILE A 40 1.34 3.83 14.50
N ILE A 41 1.74 4.11 15.74
CA ILE A 41 2.23 3.09 16.67
C ILE A 41 1.18 1.99 16.85
N ALA A 42 -0.06 2.34 17.16
CA ALA A 42 -1.15 1.40 17.38
C ALA A 42 -1.45 0.55 16.14
N SER A 43 -1.47 1.13 14.94
CA SER A 43 -1.76 0.39 13.71
C SER A 43 -0.69 -0.66 13.38
N TYR A 44 0.58 -0.28 13.43
CA TYR A 44 1.69 -1.19 13.15
C TYR A 44 1.88 -2.21 14.27
N SER A 45 1.70 -1.82 15.54
CA SER A 45 1.71 -2.75 16.67
C SER A 45 0.57 -3.75 16.63
N LEU A 46 -0.65 -3.35 16.27
CA LEU A 46 -1.76 -4.28 16.15
C LEU A 46 -1.51 -5.31 15.05
N SER A 47 -0.94 -4.87 13.92
CA SER A 47 -0.58 -5.76 12.81
C SER A 47 0.49 -6.77 13.22
N SER A 48 1.50 -6.35 14.00
CA SER A 48 2.54 -7.25 14.48
C SER A 48 2.10 -8.13 15.66
N ILE A 49 1.15 -7.68 16.49
CA ILE A 49 0.50 -8.53 17.49
C ILE A 49 -0.21 -9.69 16.80
N TYR A 50 -1.00 -9.40 15.77
CA TYR A 50 -1.69 -10.45 15.01
C TYR A 50 -0.69 -11.42 14.36
N LEU A 51 0.34 -10.90 13.70
CA LEU A 51 1.37 -11.73 13.08
C LEU A 51 2.11 -12.58 14.12
N GLY A 52 2.60 -11.96 15.19
CA GLY A 52 3.31 -12.64 16.27
C GLY A 52 2.46 -13.72 16.93
N TRP A 53 1.18 -13.44 17.18
CA TRP A 53 0.23 -14.43 17.68
C TRP A 53 0.02 -15.59 16.70
N SER A 54 -0.23 -15.30 15.42
CA SER A 54 -0.43 -16.32 14.38
C SER A 54 0.78 -17.22 14.17
N LEU A 55 1.99 -16.68 14.41
CA LEU A 55 3.24 -17.42 14.29
C LEU A 55 3.69 -18.04 15.60
N SER A 56 3.14 -17.64 16.75
CA SER A 56 3.51 -18.19 18.06
C SER A 56 3.16 -19.66 18.21
N SER A 57 2.19 -20.14 17.40
CA SER A 57 1.87 -21.57 17.28
C SER A 57 2.92 -22.37 16.50
N LEU A 58 3.87 -21.71 15.82
CA LEU A 58 5.01 -22.39 15.22
C LEU A 58 6.00 -22.74 16.33
N PHE A 59 6.11 -24.02 16.65
CA PHE A 59 7.01 -24.53 17.70
C PHE A 59 8.51 -24.48 17.33
N PHE A 60 8.87 -23.91 16.17
CA PHE A 60 10.24 -23.91 15.65
C PHE A 60 10.82 -22.50 15.49
N GLU A 61 11.78 -22.16 16.35
CA GLU A 61 12.41 -20.84 16.43
C GLU A 61 13.03 -20.34 15.10
N PRO A 62 13.82 -21.13 14.35
CA PRO A 62 14.38 -20.67 13.07
C PRO A 62 13.31 -20.28 12.05
N ALA A 63 12.17 -20.99 12.03
CA ALA A 63 11.08 -20.67 11.12
C ALA A 63 10.35 -19.39 11.56
N TYR A 64 10.11 -19.20 12.86
CA TYR A 64 9.58 -17.95 13.38
C TYR A 64 10.46 -16.76 12.98
N LEU A 65 11.78 -16.88 13.16
CA LEU A 65 12.74 -15.85 12.80
C LEU A 65 12.77 -15.58 11.30
N LEU A 66 12.80 -16.61 10.46
CA LEU A 66 12.83 -16.45 9.01
C LEU A 66 11.56 -15.75 8.50
N VAL A 67 10.39 -16.21 8.94
CA VAL A 67 9.10 -15.66 8.50
C VAL A 67 8.95 -14.22 8.99
N THR A 68 9.22 -13.96 10.27
CA THR A 68 9.13 -12.59 10.80
C THR A 68 10.15 -11.66 10.15
N SER A 69 11.39 -12.09 9.95
CA SER A 69 12.41 -11.33 9.20
C SER A 69 11.93 -11.00 7.80
N THR A 70 11.33 -11.97 7.11
CA THR A 70 10.83 -11.78 5.75
C THR A 70 9.74 -10.72 5.73
N VAL A 71 8.77 -10.81 6.63
CA VAL A 71 7.68 -9.83 6.72
C VAL A 71 8.20 -8.44 7.13
N VAL A 72 9.08 -8.34 8.13
CA VAL A 72 9.65 -7.07 8.61
C VAL A 72 10.43 -6.38 7.49
N LEU A 73 11.37 -7.09 6.85
CA LEU A 73 12.22 -6.52 5.79
C LEU A 73 11.41 -6.20 4.54
N PHE A 74 10.42 -7.01 4.21
CA PHE A 74 9.49 -6.71 3.13
C PHE A 74 8.70 -5.43 3.43
N LEU A 75 8.11 -5.30 4.61
CA LEU A 75 7.35 -4.10 5.00
C LEU A 75 8.23 -2.85 5.05
N ALA A 76 9.48 -2.99 5.52
CA ALA A 76 10.47 -1.92 5.46
C ALA A 76 10.77 -1.53 4.01
N SER A 77 11.01 -2.50 3.13
CA SER A 77 11.24 -2.30 1.70
C SER A 77 10.08 -1.54 1.08
N PHE A 78 8.85 -2.04 1.24
CA PHE A 78 7.65 -1.42 0.73
C PHE A 78 7.43 -0.01 1.27
N SER A 79 7.75 0.22 2.55
CA SER A 79 7.67 1.55 3.17
C SER A 79 8.68 2.53 2.57
N VAL A 80 9.92 2.09 2.34
CA VAL A 80 10.95 2.89 1.67
C VAL A 80 10.51 3.23 0.26
N ILE A 81 10.09 2.24 -0.54
CA ILE A 81 9.63 2.42 -1.91
C ILE A 81 8.47 3.44 -1.98
N ASN A 82 7.51 3.37 -1.05
CA ASN A 82 6.38 4.31 -1.05
C ASN A 82 6.76 5.71 -0.54
N ALA A 83 7.66 5.81 0.44
CA ALA A 83 8.06 7.08 1.04
C ALA A 83 9.12 7.82 0.21
N TYR A 84 9.90 7.09 -0.58
CA TYR A 84 11.03 7.64 -1.33
C TYR A 84 10.65 8.82 -2.24
N PRO A 85 9.62 8.74 -3.12
CA PRO A 85 9.30 9.87 -4.01
C PRO A 85 8.83 11.09 -3.24
N MET A 86 8.17 10.88 -2.11
CA MET A 86 7.61 11.95 -1.30
C MET A 86 8.65 12.66 -0.42
N ILE A 87 9.73 11.98 -0.04
CA ILE A 87 10.78 12.53 0.82
C ILE A 87 11.99 12.97 -0.02
N MET A 88 12.35 12.20 -1.04
CA MET A 88 13.56 12.41 -1.83
C MET A 88 13.31 13.15 -3.15
N MET A 89 12.13 13.04 -3.75
CA MET A 89 11.83 13.55 -5.09
C MET A 89 10.72 14.62 -5.11
N ASP A 90 10.55 15.36 -4.01
CA ASP A 90 9.60 16.46 -3.94
C ASP A 90 10.15 17.67 -4.72
N GLU A 91 9.68 17.84 -5.97
CA GLU A 91 10.15 18.88 -6.90
C GLU A 91 9.83 20.29 -6.40
N GLU A 92 8.68 20.49 -5.75
CA GLU A 92 8.27 21.78 -5.21
C GLU A 92 9.13 22.18 -4.00
N GLU A 93 9.32 21.25 -3.07
CA GLU A 93 10.18 21.46 -1.90
C GLU A 93 11.64 21.69 -2.33
N GLU A 94 12.11 20.96 -3.34
CA GLU A 94 13.45 21.18 -3.89
C GLU A 94 13.59 22.54 -4.57
N ALA A 95 12.62 22.96 -5.40
CA ALA A 95 12.63 24.27 -6.05
C ALA A 95 12.60 25.42 -5.02
N MET A 96 11.91 25.22 -3.90
CA MET A 96 11.91 26.18 -2.79
C MET A 96 13.26 26.19 -2.03
N LEU A 97 13.80 25.02 -1.68
CA LEU A 97 15.06 24.88 -0.95
C LEU A 97 16.27 25.36 -1.75
N GLN A 98 16.25 25.20 -3.07
CA GLN A 98 17.30 25.69 -3.97
C GLN A 98 17.42 27.23 -3.99
N ARG A 99 16.40 27.97 -3.51
CA ARG A 99 16.48 29.44 -3.36
C ARG A 99 17.28 29.87 -2.13
N PHE A 100 17.49 28.98 -1.17
CA PHE A 100 18.30 29.26 0.01
C PHE A 100 19.76 28.87 -0.21
N PRO A 101 20.73 29.56 0.43
CA PRO A 101 22.15 29.22 0.33
C PRO A 101 22.49 28.00 1.20
N ILE A 102 21.83 26.87 0.95
CA ILE A 102 22.01 25.60 1.67
C ILE A 102 22.80 24.65 0.78
N SER A 103 23.83 24.01 1.33
CA SER A 103 24.59 23.02 0.58
C SER A 103 23.70 21.83 0.20
N ARG A 104 23.84 21.31 -1.02
CA ARG A 104 23.09 20.11 -1.47
C ARG A 104 23.37 18.89 -0.58
N LYS A 105 24.59 18.77 -0.05
CA LYS A 105 24.98 17.71 0.90
C LYS A 105 24.17 17.80 2.20
N THR A 106 23.96 19.02 2.71
CA THR A 106 23.14 19.27 3.90
C THR A 106 21.68 18.87 3.67
N ILE A 107 21.09 19.24 2.53
CA ILE A 107 19.70 18.88 2.17
C ILE A 107 19.55 17.36 2.08
N PHE A 108 20.48 16.72 1.37
CA PHE A 108 20.45 15.27 1.20
C PHE A 108 20.56 14.54 2.55
N ALA A 109 21.55 14.92 3.39
CA ALA A 109 21.70 14.34 4.72
C ALA A 109 20.42 14.51 5.55
N ALA A 110 19.78 15.70 5.51
CA ALA A 110 18.53 15.94 6.22
C ALA A 110 17.39 15.05 5.72
N ARG A 111 17.25 14.85 4.40
CA ARG A 111 16.24 13.97 3.80
C ARG A 111 16.46 12.50 4.17
N VAL A 112 17.72 12.02 4.15
CA VAL A 112 18.08 10.66 4.57
C VAL A 112 17.75 10.44 6.03
N THR A 113 18.11 11.37 6.91
CA THR A 113 17.79 11.28 8.34
C THR A 113 16.29 11.29 8.57
N ASN A 114 15.53 12.11 7.84
CA ASN A 114 14.07 12.12 7.93
C ASN A 114 13.46 10.78 7.46
N LEU A 115 14.00 10.17 6.39
CA LEU A 115 13.60 8.83 5.95
C LEU A 115 13.89 7.77 7.02
N PHE A 116 15.06 7.81 7.66
CA PHE A 116 15.36 6.90 8.78
C PHE A 116 14.43 7.12 9.97
N GLN A 117 14.15 8.37 10.36
CA GLN A 117 13.21 8.68 11.44
C GLN A 117 11.80 8.16 11.12
N TYR A 118 11.33 8.34 9.89
CA TYR A 118 10.05 7.80 9.42
C TYR A 118 10.01 6.26 9.54
N LEU A 119 11.08 5.58 9.13
CA LEU A 119 11.15 4.12 9.19
C LEU A 119 11.34 3.60 10.62
N THR A 120 12.02 4.33 11.50
CA THR A 120 12.06 4.01 12.93
C THR A 120 10.65 4.12 13.55
N LEU A 121 9.89 5.16 13.20
CA LEU A 121 8.53 5.37 13.70
C LEU A 121 7.56 4.26 13.26
N ILE A 122 7.81 3.63 12.11
CA ILE A 122 6.99 2.51 11.59
C ILE A 122 7.54 1.16 12.04
N GLY A 123 8.85 0.99 12.03
CA GLY A 123 9.56 -0.25 12.29
C GLY A 123 9.54 -0.67 13.75
N LEU A 124 9.81 0.24 14.69
CA LEU A 124 9.84 -0.09 16.12
C LEU A 124 8.48 -0.60 16.63
N PRO A 125 7.34 0.06 16.35
CA PRO A 125 6.03 -0.45 16.75
C PRO A 125 5.71 -1.82 16.17
N PHE A 126 6.31 -2.18 15.03
CA PHE A 126 6.14 -3.49 14.42
C PHE A 126 7.04 -4.55 15.08
N ILE A 127 8.31 -4.26 15.33
CA ILE A 127 9.28 -5.20 15.94
C ILE A 127 8.94 -5.50 17.41
N ILE A 128 8.56 -4.49 18.20
CA ILE A 128 8.39 -4.64 19.66
C ILE A 128 7.36 -5.73 20.01
N PRO A 129 6.16 -5.79 19.41
CA PRO A 129 5.25 -6.89 19.70
C PRO A 129 5.75 -8.26 19.24
N LEU A 130 6.48 -8.35 18.12
CA LEU A 130 7.07 -9.63 17.69
C LEU A 130 8.09 -10.15 18.69
N MET A 131 8.84 -9.26 19.36
CA MET A 131 9.73 -9.64 20.47
C MET A 131 8.95 -10.28 21.63
N VAL A 132 7.73 -9.80 21.93
CA VAL A 132 6.90 -10.36 23.00
C VAL A 132 6.42 -11.77 22.64
N PHE A 133 5.98 -12.00 21.41
CA PHE A 133 5.50 -13.31 20.96
C PHE A 133 6.61 -14.33 20.70
N MET A 134 7.85 -13.87 20.49
CA MET A 134 9.02 -14.74 20.46
C MET A 134 9.29 -15.38 21.82
N LYS A 135 8.88 -14.74 22.93
CA LYS A 135 9.12 -15.24 24.28
C LYS A 135 8.28 -16.50 24.55
N GLN A 136 8.78 -17.64 24.09
CA GLN A 136 8.38 -18.95 24.57
C GLN A 136 9.04 -19.21 25.94
N PRO A 137 8.45 -20.03 26.83
CA PRO A 137 8.97 -20.25 28.18
C PRO A 137 10.42 -20.78 28.23
N MET A 138 10.97 -21.27 27.12
CA MET A 138 12.32 -21.84 27.01
C MET A 138 13.37 -20.86 26.46
N ILE A 139 12.99 -19.67 25.98
CA ILE A 139 13.94 -18.74 25.31
C ILE A 139 14.46 -17.70 26.32
N PRO A 140 15.80 -17.56 26.49
CA PRO A 140 16.41 -16.52 27.31
C PRO A 140 15.98 -15.10 26.95
N VAL A 141 15.86 -14.22 27.95
CA VAL A 141 15.47 -12.81 27.73
C VAL A 141 16.51 -12.06 26.88
N SER A 142 17.79 -12.44 26.96
CA SER A 142 18.87 -11.90 26.11
C SER A 142 18.54 -12.05 24.63
N ASP A 143 17.94 -13.16 24.25
CA ASP A 143 17.78 -13.57 22.86
C ASP A 143 16.69 -12.75 22.18
N VAL A 144 15.66 -12.40 22.94
CA VAL A 144 14.62 -11.46 22.52
C VAL A 144 15.23 -10.09 22.16
N TRP A 145 16.18 -9.60 22.95
CA TRP A 145 16.87 -8.33 22.66
C TRP A 145 17.81 -8.42 21.45
N VAL A 146 18.52 -9.54 21.31
CA VAL A 146 19.33 -9.81 20.12
C VAL A 146 18.44 -9.78 18.88
N TYR A 147 17.32 -10.51 18.87
CA TYR A 147 16.35 -10.49 17.79
C TYR A 147 15.88 -9.08 17.43
N GLY A 148 15.47 -8.29 18.44
CA GLY A 148 15.05 -6.91 18.25
C GLY A 148 16.13 -6.05 17.60
N ALA A 149 17.38 -6.19 18.04
CA ALA A 149 18.52 -5.47 17.47
C ALA A 149 18.79 -5.90 16.02
N VAL A 150 18.80 -7.20 15.73
CA VAL A 150 18.99 -7.75 14.38
C VAL A 150 17.93 -7.21 13.41
N MET A 151 16.65 -7.27 13.79
CA MET A 151 15.55 -6.77 12.97
C MET A 151 15.65 -5.26 12.76
N PHE A 152 16.01 -4.51 13.81
CA PHE A 152 16.20 -3.07 13.72
C PHE A 152 17.29 -2.74 12.71
N PHE A 153 18.47 -3.35 12.80
CA PHE A 153 19.54 -3.18 11.81
C PHE A 153 19.11 -3.56 10.39
N GLY A 154 18.29 -4.61 10.26
CA GLY A 154 17.74 -5.02 8.97
C GLY A 154 16.89 -3.94 8.29
N ILE A 155 16.08 -3.19 9.04
CA ILE A 155 15.33 -2.05 8.50
C ILE A 155 16.29 -0.99 7.94
N PHE A 156 17.37 -0.66 8.64
CA PHE A 156 18.35 0.32 8.15
C PHE A 156 19.10 -0.18 6.91
N TRP A 157 19.47 -1.46 6.89
CA TRP A 157 20.14 -2.07 5.75
C TRP A 157 19.28 -2.00 4.48
N VAL A 158 18.02 -2.44 4.58
CA VAL A 158 17.04 -2.37 3.48
C VAL A 158 16.90 -0.94 2.97
N THR A 159 16.82 0.02 3.88
CA THR A 159 16.72 1.44 3.52
C THR A 159 17.92 1.90 2.70
N GLY A 160 19.13 1.60 3.15
CA GLY A 160 20.36 1.93 2.43
C GLY A 160 20.44 1.27 1.06
N PHE A 161 20.09 -0.02 0.98
CA PHE A 161 20.02 -0.78 -0.26
C PHE A 161 19.09 -0.11 -1.29
N PHE A 162 17.85 0.22 -0.89
CA PHE A 162 16.89 0.86 -1.80
C PHE A 162 17.30 2.26 -2.21
N ILE A 163 17.84 3.09 -1.31
CA ILE A 163 18.32 4.44 -1.67
C ILE A 163 19.30 4.36 -2.84
N VAL A 164 20.19 3.37 -2.85
CA VAL A 164 21.13 3.18 -3.95
C VAL A 164 20.48 2.60 -5.17
N VAL A 165 19.71 1.51 -5.05
CA VAL A 165 19.04 0.91 -6.21
C VAL A 165 18.24 1.99 -6.93
N TYR A 166 17.52 2.85 -6.19
CA TYR A 166 16.85 4.01 -6.76
C TYR A 166 17.80 5.03 -7.35
N GLY A 167 18.86 5.41 -6.64
CA GLY A 167 19.88 6.31 -7.18
C GLY A 167 20.42 5.85 -8.54
N VAL A 168 20.72 4.55 -8.69
CA VAL A 168 21.21 3.96 -9.94
C VAL A 168 20.13 3.88 -11.01
N LEU A 169 18.92 3.42 -10.66
CA LEU A 169 17.82 3.31 -11.61
C LEU A 169 17.41 4.68 -12.18
N LEU A 170 17.48 5.74 -11.37
CA LEU A 170 17.22 7.11 -11.80
C LEU A 170 18.23 7.62 -12.84
N LEU A 171 19.47 7.11 -12.84
CA LEU A 171 20.46 7.48 -13.87
C LEU A 171 20.07 6.94 -15.26
N LYS A 172 19.39 5.79 -15.31
CA LYS A 172 19.05 5.10 -16.55
C LYS A 172 17.60 5.38 -17.00
N ALA A 173 16.71 5.67 -16.06
CA ALA A 173 15.29 5.80 -16.33
C ALA A 173 14.92 7.22 -16.77
N ARG A 174 14.39 7.33 -18.00
CA ARG A 174 13.78 8.56 -18.55
C ARG A 174 12.54 9.04 -17.77
N SER A 175 11.98 8.19 -16.90
CA SER A 175 10.78 8.46 -16.10
C SER A 175 10.85 7.66 -14.80
N SER A 176 11.26 8.33 -13.73
CA SER A 176 11.40 7.80 -12.37
C SER A 176 10.11 7.19 -11.81
N SER A 177 8.97 7.80 -12.12
CA SER A 177 7.65 7.39 -11.62
C SER A 177 7.20 6.02 -12.16
N ARG A 178 7.52 5.69 -13.42
CA ARG A 178 7.14 4.41 -14.02
C ARG A 178 7.90 3.24 -13.40
N VAL A 179 9.20 3.39 -13.22
CA VAL A 179 10.06 2.36 -12.59
C VAL A 179 9.60 2.11 -11.16
N LEU A 180 9.29 3.17 -10.41
CA LEU A 180 8.76 3.04 -9.06
C LEU A 180 7.44 2.26 -9.03
N THR A 181 6.51 2.61 -9.91
CA THR A 181 5.21 1.93 -9.98
C THR A 181 5.39 0.44 -10.29
N MET A 182 6.28 0.10 -11.24
CA MET A 182 6.59 -1.29 -11.56
C MET A 182 7.20 -2.05 -10.37
N LEU A 183 8.14 -1.43 -9.65
CA LEU A 183 8.73 -2.04 -8.45
C LEU A 183 7.67 -2.26 -7.37
N GLN A 184 6.78 -1.29 -7.14
CA GLN A 184 5.67 -1.44 -6.19
C GLN A 184 4.74 -2.60 -6.57
N ILE A 185 4.41 -2.73 -7.85
CA ILE A 185 3.59 -3.83 -8.37
C ILE A 185 4.28 -5.17 -8.10
N ILE A 186 5.56 -5.31 -8.49
CA ILE A 186 6.33 -6.53 -8.26
C ILE A 186 6.35 -6.87 -6.77
N PHE A 187 6.64 -5.89 -5.90
CA PHE A 187 6.65 -6.09 -4.46
C PHE A 187 5.30 -6.58 -3.93
N ILE A 188 4.21 -5.89 -4.28
CA ILE A 188 2.87 -6.24 -3.81
C ILE A 188 2.48 -7.65 -4.26
N LEU A 189 2.75 -8.00 -5.52
CA LEU A 189 2.54 -9.35 -6.03
C LEU A 189 3.37 -10.36 -5.24
N SER A 190 4.66 -10.11 -5.04
CA SER A 190 5.54 -11.00 -4.26
C SER A 190 5.04 -11.20 -2.83
N LEU A 191 4.57 -10.16 -2.13
CA LEU A 191 4.01 -10.32 -0.77
C LEU A 191 2.72 -11.12 -0.78
N LEU A 192 1.86 -10.91 -1.77
CA LEU A 192 0.60 -11.66 -1.85
C LEU A 192 0.89 -13.13 -2.08
N PHE A 193 1.78 -13.47 -3.02
CA PHE A 193 2.23 -14.84 -3.23
C PHE A 193 2.87 -15.43 -1.99
N LEU A 194 3.78 -14.71 -1.33
CA LEU A 194 4.42 -15.18 -0.10
C LEU A 194 3.40 -15.41 1.03
N TYR A 195 2.46 -14.49 1.23
CA TYR A 195 1.45 -14.60 2.26
C TYR A 195 0.55 -15.81 2.06
N GLN A 196 0.14 -16.06 0.81
CA GLN A 196 -0.71 -17.20 0.49
C GLN A 196 0.03 -18.55 0.56
N THR A 197 1.35 -18.57 0.33
CA THR A 197 2.14 -19.79 0.48
C THR A 197 2.50 -20.09 1.94
N LEU A 198 2.54 -19.10 2.85
CA LEU A 198 2.91 -19.29 4.25
C LEU A 198 2.12 -20.40 4.99
N PRO A 199 0.78 -20.49 4.91
CA PRO A 199 0.04 -21.57 5.56
C PRO A 199 0.39 -22.96 5.01
N SER A 200 0.60 -23.06 3.69
CA SER A 200 1.02 -24.31 3.04
C SER A 200 2.44 -24.74 3.46
N ILE A 201 3.30 -23.77 3.79
CA ILE A 201 4.66 -24.00 4.26
C ILE A 201 4.67 -24.57 5.69
N GLY A 202 3.66 -24.27 6.51
CA GLY A 202 3.56 -24.74 7.89
C GLY A 202 3.58 -26.26 8.03
N SER A 203 2.98 -26.99 7.09
CA SER A 203 2.95 -28.47 7.09
C SER A 203 4.21 -29.10 6.49
N SER A 204 4.99 -28.36 5.70
CA SER A 204 6.23 -28.80 5.06
C SER A 204 7.48 -28.08 5.61
N MET A 205 7.45 -27.62 6.86
CA MET A 205 8.55 -26.83 7.45
C MET A 205 9.89 -27.57 7.48
N ILE A 206 9.86 -28.91 7.61
CA ILE A 206 11.05 -29.77 7.56
C ILE A 206 11.78 -29.63 6.22
N THR A 207 11.05 -29.40 5.13
CA THR A 207 11.60 -29.25 3.77
C THR A 207 12.19 -27.87 3.49
N TRP A 208 11.89 -26.85 4.31
CA TRP A 208 12.49 -25.52 4.15
C TRP A 208 13.75 -25.32 4.99
N ILE A 209 13.95 -26.11 6.05
CA ILE A 209 15.23 -26.18 6.76
C ILE A 209 16.32 -26.66 5.80
N SER A 210 16.03 -27.60 4.90
CA SER A 210 16.96 -27.99 3.84
C SER A 210 17.14 -26.92 2.75
N VAL A 211 16.16 -26.02 2.56
CA VAL A 211 16.33 -24.83 1.70
C VAL A 211 17.23 -23.79 2.37
N LEU A 212 17.21 -23.66 3.70
CA LEU A 212 18.15 -22.82 4.44
C LEU A 212 19.60 -23.32 4.34
N ASP A 213 19.79 -24.63 4.19
CA ASP A 213 21.10 -25.23 3.88
C ASP A 213 21.50 -25.11 2.39
N SER A 214 20.59 -24.64 1.53
CA SER A 214 20.87 -24.50 0.10
C SER A 214 21.64 -23.21 -0.21
N THR A 215 22.48 -23.23 -1.25
CA THR A 215 23.15 -22.03 -1.76
C THR A 215 22.17 -20.91 -2.17
N PHE A 216 20.90 -21.23 -2.38
CA PHE A 216 19.87 -20.26 -2.71
C PHE A 216 19.48 -19.37 -1.52
N ALA A 217 19.63 -19.85 -0.27
CA ALA A 217 19.38 -19.06 0.93
C ALA A 217 20.25 -17.79 0.98
N TYR A 218 21.44 -17.81 0.35
CA TYR A 218 22.30 -16.64 0.26
C TYR A 218 21.76 -15.51 -0.60
N LEU A 219 20.78 -15.74 -1.47
CA LEU A 219 20.19 -14.66 -2.26
C LEU A 219 19.06 -13.95 -1.49
N PHE A 220 18.67 -14.46 -0.32
CA PHE A 220 17.48 -14.02 0.41
C PHE A 220 17.87 -13.20 1.65
N PRO A 221 17.76 -11.85 1.64
CA PRO A 221 18.17 -11.02 2.78
C PRO A 221 17.60 -11.44 4.14
N PRO A 222 16.32 -11.88 4.26
CA PRO A 222 15.80 -12.39 5.53
C PRO A 222 16.57 -13.56 6.13
N ALA A 223 17.15 -14.43 5.29
CA ALA A 223 17.99 -15.53 5.75
C ALA A 223 19.30 -15.01 6.36
N TRP A 224 19.84 -13.89 5.87
CA TRP A 224 21.06 -13.28 6.42
C TRP A 224 20.84 -12.79 7.85
N PHE A 225 19.69 -12.14 8.10
CA PHE A 225 19.35 -11.66 9.44
C PHE A 225 19.01 -12.80 10.39
N THR A 226 18.33 -13.84 9.90
CA THR A 226 18.10 -15.07 10.68
C THR A 226 19.42 -15.77 11.04
N GLY A 227 20.34 -15.87 10.07
CA GLY A 227 21.67 -16.44 10.29
C GLY A 227 22.56 -15.60 11.23
N LEU A 228 22.46 -14.27 11.17
CA LEU A 228 23.16 -13.35 12.08
C LEU A 228 22.67 -13.55 13.52
N TYR A 229 21.36 -13.73 13.73
CA TYR A 229 20.81 -14.04 15.05
C TYR A 229 21.43 -15.33 15.63
N PHE A 230 21.40 -16.44 14.90
CA PHE A 230 21.97 -17.71 15.38
C PHE A 230 23.48 -17.65 15.59
N SER A 231 24.19 -16.90 14.74
CA SER A 231 25.63 -16.69 14.89
C SER A 231 25.98 -15.95 16.19
N ILE A 232 25.17 -14.98 16.61
CA ILE A 232 25.38 -14.27 17.90
C ILE A 232 25.14 -15.21 19.08
N GLN A 233 24.20 -16.14 18.95
CA GLN A 233 23.90 -17.15 19.97
C GLN A 233 24.95 -18.28 20.06
N GLY A 234 25.97 -18.26 19.20
CA GLY A 234 26.96 -19.34 19.14
C GLY A 234 26.40 -20.66 18.60
N VAL A 235 25.17 -20.66 18.06
CA VAL A 235 24.55 -21.83 17.45
C VAL A 235 24.92 -21.86 15.98
N ASN A 236 25.81 -22.79 15.63
CA ASN A 236 26.34 -22.95 14.28
C ASN A 236 25.39 -23.76 13.39
N TYR A 237 24.21 -23.24 13.08
CA TYR A 237 23.45 -23.71 11.91
C TYR A 237 24.13 -23.30 10.59
N PHE A 238 25.02 -22.29 10.64
CA PHE A 238 25.64 -21.67 9.47
C PHE A 238 27.10 -21.28 9.77
N SER A 239 27.98 -22.26 9.96
CA SER A 239 29.36 -22.00 10.38
C SER A 239 30.22 -21.39 9.26
N ALA A 240 30.99 -20.34 9.57
CA ALA A 240 31.93 -19.60 8.71
C ALA A 240 31.37 -18.80 7.50
N GLN A 241 30.28 -19.22 6.85
CA GLN A 241 29.73 -18.55 5.67
C GLN A 241 28.81 -17.36 6.00
N ASN A 242 28.31 -17.26 7.24
CA ASN A 242 27.49 -16.12 7.68
C ASN A 242 28.29 -14.85 7.94
N ALA A 243 29.52 -14.98 8.46
CA ALA A 243 30.37 -13.82 8.71
C ALA A 243 30.72 -13.06 7.42
N SER A 244 30.97 -13.78 6.32
CA SER A 244 31.23 -13.17 5.01
C SER A 244 30.01 -12.48 4.43
N VAL A 245 28.80 -13.02 4.61
CA VAL A 245 27.53 -12.39 4.18
C VAL A 245 27.19 -11.15 5.02
N ILE A 246 27.45 -11.19 6.33
CA ILE A 246 27.29 -10.03 7.22
C ILE A 246 28.27 -8.92 6.84
N ILE A 247 29.53 -9.27 6.59
CA ILE A 247 30.53 -8.34 6.08
C ILE A 247 30.11 -7.82 4.70
N LEU A 248 29.55 -8.64 3.82
CA LEU A 248 29.07 -8.23 2.50
C LEU A 248 27.85 -7.30 2.60
N ALA A 249 26.92 -7.56 3.52
CA ALA A 249 25.76 -6.72 3.77
C ALA A 249 26.14 -5.35 4.37
N VAL A 250 27.05 -5.34 5.34
CA VAL A 250 27.55 -4.10 5.97
C VAL A 250 28.44 -3.32 4.99
N SER A 251 29.33 -3.99 4.27
CA SER A 251 30.22 -3.35 3.28
C SER A 251 29.46 -2.87 2.06
N THR A 252 28.44 -3.59 1.57
CA THR A 252 27.53 -3.04 0.54
C THR A 252 26.86 -1.79 1.09
N ALA A 253 26.18 -1.82 2.25
CA ALA A 253 25.56 -0.61 2.81
C ALA A 253 26.51 0.59 2.92
N ILE A 254 27.78 0.40 3.32
CA ILE A 254 28.80 1.44 3.42
C ILE A 254 29.26 1.93 2.04
N ILE A 255 29.63 1.02 1.13
CA ILE A 255 30.05 1.34 -0.24
C ILE A 255 28.92 2.09 -0.96
N LEU A 256 27.69 1.68 -0.72
CA LEU A 256 26.47 2.27 -1.26
C LEU A 256 26.23 3.70 -0.74
N LEU A 257 26.46 3.96 0.56
CA LEU A 257 26.40 5.29 1.16
C LEU A 257 27.49 6.22 0.62
N LEU A 258 28.70 5.69 0.41
CA LEU A 258 29.84 6.43 -0.14
C LEU A 258 29.66 6.75 -1.63
N LEU A 259 29.19 5.79 -2.42
CA LEU A 259 28.92 5.97 -3.85
C LEU A 259 27.80 6.99 -4.08
N HIS A 260 26.75 7.01 -3.25
CA HIS A 260 25.67 7.98 -3.39
C HIS A 260 26.13 9.44 -3.28
N SER A 261 27.17 9.73 -2.49
CA SER A 261 27.76 11.09 -2.41
C SER A 261 28.26 11.63 -3.76
N ARG A 262 28.54 10.73 -4.72
CA ARG A 262 28.89 11.07 -6.12
C ARG A 262 27.70 11.02 -7.09
N PHE A 263 26.61 10.32 -6.76
CA PHE A 263 25.50 10.04 -7.68
C PHE A 263 24.26 10.96 -7.54
N VAL A 264 24.28 11.98 -6.67
CA VAL A 264 23.22 13.04 -6.58
C VAL A 264 23.22 14.00 -7.79
N TYR A 265 23.85 13.63 -8.90
CA TYR A 265 23.84 14.43 -10.13
C TYR A 265 22.51 14.27 -10.88
N TYR A 266 21.59 15.20 -10.59
CA TYR A 266 20.48 15.71 -11.42
C TYR A 266 19.53 14.71 -12.12
N PRO A 267 18.21 14.87 -11.96
CA PRO A 267 17.38 15.17 -13.12
C PRO A 267 17.58 16.65 -13.45
N LYS A 268 18.06 16.95 -14.66
CA LYS A 268 17.86 18.29 -15.23
C LYS A 268 16.36 18.60 -15.13
N PRO A 269 15.95 19.82 -14.78
CA PRO A 269 14.56 20.23 -14.92
C PRO A 269 14.24 20.37 -16.42
N GLU A 270 14.10 19.26 -17.13
CA GLU A 270 13.51 19.25 -18.48
C GLU A 270 12.00 19.49 -18.44
N THR A 271 11.39 19.53 -17.24
CA THR A 271 9.98 19.85 -17.05
C THR A 271 9.67 21.34 -17.15
N ALA A 272 10.66 22.25 -17.09
CA ALA A 272 10.43 23.68 -17.32
C ALA A 272 10.27 24.05 -18.82
N ARG A 273 10.45 23.11 -19.75
CA ARG A 273 10.34 23.36 -21.20
C ARG A 273 9.39 22.42 -21.96
N ARG A 274 8.54 21.66 -21.26
CA ARG A 274 7.35 21.12 -21.91
C ARG A 274 6.21 22.10 -21.74
N GLY A 275 6.11 23.02 -22.69
CA GLY A 275 4.79 23.49 -23.11
C GLY A 275 3.90 22.31 -23.50
N PRO A 276 2.61 22.53 -23.77
CA PRO A 276 1.68 21.46 -24.15
C PRO A 276 2.07 20.93 -25.54
N SER A 277 3.13 20.13 -25.63
CA SER A 277 3.54 19.47 -26.87
C SER A 277 3.28 17.98 -26.73
N ASP A 278 2.49 17.52 -27.69
CA ASP A 278 2.16 16.14 -28.01
C ASP A 278 1.24 15.46 -27.01
N SER A 279 -0.01 15.94 -27.03
CA SER A 279 -1.16 15.04 -27.09
C SER A 279 -0.96 14.07 -28.26
N SER A 280 -0.15 13.03 -28.05
CA SER A 280 -0.34 11.80 -28.80
C SER A 280 -1.78 11.40 -28.51
N ASN A 281 -2.64 11.58 -29.51
CA ASN A 281 -3.93 10.93 -29.61
C ASN A 281 -3.66 9.42 -29.55
N ILE A 282 -3.47 8.90 -28.34
CA ILE A 282 -3.63 7.47 -28.13
C ILE A 282 -5.14 7.28 -28.21
N ASP A 283 -5.59 6.55 -29.24
CA ASP A 283 -6.96 6.11 -29.55
C ASP A 283 -7.62 5.29 -28.41
N THR A 284 -7.48 5.72 -27.16
CA THR A 284 -8.22 5.24 -25.99
C THR A 284 -9.63 5.85 -25.94
N ASP A 285 -9.95 6.74 -26.87
CA ASP A 285 -11.23 7.45 -26.96
C ASP A 285 -12.41 6.48 -27.00
N TRP A 286 -12.29 5.30 -27.63
CA TRP A 286 -13.39 4.33 -27.70
C TRP A 286 -13.76 3.73 -26.33
N PHE A 287 -12.77 3.39 -25.49
CA PHE A 287 -13.02 2.82 -24.16
C PHE A 287 -13.62 3.88 -23.22
N TYR A 288 -13.10 5.11 -23.28
CA TYR A 288 -13.67 6.22 -22.52
C TYR A 288 -15.07 6.60 -23.01
N LYS A 289 -15.33 6.56 -24.32
CA LYS A 289 -16.67 6.75 -24.91
C LYS A 289 -17.64 5.67 -24.46
N LEU A 290 -17.20 4.41 -24.41
CA LEU A 290 -18.02 3.30 -23.93
C LEU A 290 -18.37 3.47 -22.44
N LEU A 291 -17.40 3.86 -21.62
CA LEU A 291 -17.65 4.14 -20.21
C LEU A 291 -18.47 5.43 -19.98
N ALA A 292 -18.39 6.42 -20.87
CA ALA A 292 -19.15 7.67 -20.78
C ALA A 292 -20.67 7.46 -20.85
N VAL A 293 -21.15 6.32 -21.38
CA VAL A 293 -22.56 5.92 -21.34
C VAL A 293 -23.07 5.80 -19.90
N PHE A 294 -22.21 5.40 -18.97
CA PHE A 294 -22.52 5.27 -17.55
C PHE A 294 -22.29 6.55 -16.74
N ALA A 295 -21.88 7.64 -17.40
CA ALA A 295 -21.66 8.91 -16.74
C ALA A 295 -22.98 9.51 -16.22
N PRO A 296 -22.97 10.11 -15.02
CA PRO A 296 -24.15 10.76 -14.47
C PRO A 296 -24.65 11.91 -15.36
N ARG A 297 -25.97 11.96 -15.54
CA ARG A 297 -26.65 12.97 -16.39
C ARG A 297 -26.65 14.38 -15.80
N THR A 298 -26.50 14.53 -14.48
CA THR A 298 -26.47 15.84 -13.83
C THR A 298 -25.14 16.55 -14.08
N TYR A 299 -25.14 17.85 -14.39
CA TYR A 299 -23.92 18.64 -14.63
C TYR A 299 -22.84 18.46 -13.55
N GLY A 300 -23.23 18.57 -12.26
CA GLY A 300 -22.29 18.37 -11.15
C GLY A 300 -21.72 16.95 -11.10
N GLY A 301 -22.56 15.94 -11.34
CA GLY A 301 -22.11 14.55 -11.42
C GLY A 301 -21.16 14.30 -12.57
N LYS A 302 -21.49 14.80 -13.77
CA LYS A 302 -20.62 14.66 -14.94
C LYS A 302 -19.24 15.28 -14.68
N ALA A 303 -19.21 16.48 -14.09
CA ALA A 303 -17.96 17.12 -13.70
C ALA A 303 -17.13 16.27 -12.72
N GLY A 304 -17.76 15.61 -11.74
CA GLY A 304 -17.07 14.71 -10.81
C GLY A 304 -16.55 13.44 -11.48
N TYR A 305 -17.32 12.87 -12.40
CA TYR A 305 -16.92 11.71 -13.18
C TYR A 305 -15.72 12.03 -14.09
N ASP A 306 -15.82 13.13 -14.85
CA ASP A 306 -14.78 13.58 -15.77
C ASP A 306 -13.50 13.96 -15.01
N MET A 307 -13.63 14.63 -13.85
CA MET A 307 -12.51 14.94 -12.98
C MET A 307 -11.79 13.67 -12.52
N PHE A 308 -12.53 12.65 -12.06
CA PHE A 308 -11.93 11.38 -11.66
C PHE A 308 -11.16 10.71 -12.81
N GLN A 309 -11.76 10.66 -14.01
CA GLN A 309 -11.10 10.07 -15.17
C GLN A 309 -9.84 10.84 -15.58
N GLN A 310 -9.92 12.17 -15.63
CA GLN A 310 -8.78 13.01 -15.96
C GLN A 310 -7.69 12.92 -14.90
N SER A 311 -8.04 12.87 -13.61
CA SER A 311 -7.09 12.64 -12.54
C SER A 311 -6.43 11.27 -12.68
N LEU A 312 -7.17 10.21 -13.01
CA LEU A 312 -6.58 8.89 -13.22
C LEU A 312 -5.59 8.86 -14.38
N TYR A 313 -5.84 9.64 -15.44
CA TYR A 313 -4.96 9.72 -16.60
C TYR A 313 -3.73 10.62 -16.37
N ARG A 314 -3.93 11.80 -15.78
CA ARG A 314 -2.92 12.87 -15.68
C ARG A 314 -2.15 12.85 -14.35
N ASP A 315 -2.81 12.52 -13.25
CA ASP A 315 -2.19 12.52 -11.92
C ASP A 315 -1.41 11.21 -11.69
N THR A 316 -0.09 11.36 -11.72
CA THR A 316 0.82 10.24 -11.49
C THR A 316 0.80 9.77 -10.04
N ALA A 317 0.56 10.66 -9.08
CA ALA A 317 0.48 10.30 -7.66
C ALA A 317 -0.75 9.42 -7.39
N LEU A 318 -1.90 9.77 -7.99
CA LEU A 318 -3.11 8.97 -7.92
C LEU A 318 -2.88 7.57 -8.51
N ARG A 319 -2.26 7.47 -9.70
CA ARG A 319 -1.95 6.19 -10.36
C ARG A 319 -1.02 5.31 -9.52
N VAL A 320 0.08 5.87 -9.03
CA VAL A 320 1.06 5.15 -8.20
C VAL A 320 0.40 4.57 -6.95
N ARG A 321 -0.61 5.24 -6.38
CA ARG A 321 -1.33 4.76 -5.19
C ARG A 321 -2.41 3.74 -5.51
N LEU A 322 -3.15 3.96 -6.60
CA LEU A 322 -4.35 3.19 -6.91
C LEU A 322 -4.06 1.93 -7.73
N ILE A 323 -3.19 2.01 -8.74
CA ILE A 323 -2.92 0.88 -9.65
C ILE A 323 -2.41 -0.36 -8.93
N PRO A 324 -1.43 -0.28 -8.00
CA PRO A 324 -0.94 -1.48 -7.35
C PRO A 324 -2.01 -2.17 -6.49
N VAL A 325 -2.94 -1.39 -5.93
CA VAL A 325 -4.07 -1.90 -5.13
C VAL A 325 -5.11 -2.58 -6.05
N ILE A 326 -5.40 -2.00 -7.22
CA ILE A 326 -6.31 -2.58 -8.23
C ILE A 326 -5.85 -3.98 -8.65
N LEU A 327 -4.55 -4.26 -8.68
CA LEU A 327 -4.03 -5.56 -9.10
C LEU A 327 -4.23 -6.67 -8.04
N LEU A 328 -4.52 -6.32 -6.78
CA LEU A 328 -4.61 -7.30 -5.69
C LEU A 328 -5.70 -8.36 -5.91
N PRO A 329 -6.97 -8.04 -6.25
CA PRO A 329 -7.99 -9.07 -6.45
C PRO A 329 -7.67 -9.99 -7.62
N VAL A 330 -7.07 -9.45 -8.68
CA VAL A 330 -6.62 -10.25 -9.84
C VAL A 330 -5.49 -11.19 -9.42
N ALA A 331 -4.52 -10.71 -8.65
CA ALA A 331 -3.43 -11.54 -8.15
C ALA A 331 -3.92 -12.69 -7.26
N VAL A 332 -4.90 -12.44 -6.37
CA VAL A 332 -5.52 -13.51 -5.57
C VAL A 332 -6.30 -14.49 -6.43
N ALA A 333 -7.08 -14.00 -7.40
CA ALA A 333 -7.81 -14.87 -8.32
C ALA A 333 -6.85 -15.76 -9.13
N MET A 334 -5.75 -15.19 -9.63
CA MET A 334 -4.69 -15.94 -10.32
C MET A 334 -4.02 -16.94 -9.39
N TYR A 335 -3.72 -16.56 -8.14
CA TYR A 335 -3.18 -17.50 -7.16
C TYR A 335 -4.11 -18.69 -6.97
N GLY A 336 -5.41 -18.46 -6.73
CA GLY A 336 -6.39 -19.53 -6.57
C GLY A 336 -6.51 -20.43 -7.79
N LEU A 337 -6.42 -19.85 -9.00
CA LEU A 337 -6.40 -20.60 -10.25
C LEU A 337 -5.19 -21.54 -10.32
N PHE A 338 -3.99 -21.06 -9.99
CA PHE A 338 -2.76 -21.88 -10.03
C PHE A 338 -2.64 -22.86 -8.88
N SER A 339 -3.20 -22.55 -7.71
CA SER A 339 -3.18 -23.45 -6.55
C SER A 339 -4.32 -24.47 -6.58
N HIS A 340 -5.21 -24.42 -7.57
CA HIS A 340 -6.45 -25.21 -7.63
C HIS A 340 -7.35 -25.05 -6.39
N GLN A 341 -7.31 -23.88 -5.75
CA GLN A 341 -8.12 -23.55 -4.58
C GLN A 341 -9.31 -22.65 -4.92
N LEU A 342 -9.60 -22.49 -6.22
CA LEU A 342 -10.67 -21.65 -6.73
C LEU A 342 -11.91 -22.49 -7.06
N ASP A 343 -12.39 -23.20 -6.04
CA ASP A 343 -13.57 -24.06 -6.16
C ASP A 343 -14.87 -23.24 -6.18
N SER A 344 -15.90 -23.86 -6.75
CA SER A 344 -17.25 -23.29 -6.80
C SER A 344 -17.80 -23.07 -5.38
N PRO A 345 -18.24 -21.84 -5.04
CA PRO A 345 -18.82 -21.55 -3.74
C PRO A 345 -20.18 -22.23 -3.50
N PHE A 346 -20.78 -22.81 -4.55
CA PHE A 346 -22.14 -23.37 -4.51
C PHE A 346 -22.17 -24.90 -4.27
N HIS A 347 -21.03 -25.57 -4.44
CA HIS A 347 -20.93 -27.03 -4.36
C HIS A 347 -20.27 -27.55 -3.06
N GLN A 348 -19.56 -26.69 -2.32
CA GLN A 348 -18.88 -27.06 -1.07
C GLN A 348 -19.33 -26.18 0.10
N ARG A 349 -19.38 -26.75 1.31
CA ARG A 349 -19.64 -25.99 2.54
C ARG A 349 -18.42 -25.15 2.88
N ILE A 350 -18.61 -23.82 2.94
CA ILE A 350 -17.57 -22.81 3.24
C ILE A 350 -16.79 -23.09 4.53
N LEU A 351 -17.42 -23.72 5.54
CA LEU A 351 -16.79 -24.05 6.82
C LEU A 351 -16.00 -25.37 6.81
N GLU A 352 -16.20 -26.20 5.78
CA GLU A 352 -15.55 -27.50 5.64
C GLU A 352 -14.44 -27.47 4.57
N SER A 353 -14.39 -26.43 3.73
CA SER A 353 -13.37 -26.24 2.69
C SER A 353 -12.14 -25.49 3.22
N ASP A 354 -10.96 -26.10 3.09
CA ASP A 354 -9.66 -25.42 3.26
C ASP A 354 -9.40 -24.30 2.22
N THR A 355 -10.33 -24.08 1.28
CA THR A 355 -10.14 -23.35 0.01
C THR A 355 -11.11 -22.17 -0.21
N ALA A 356 -11.25 -21.26 0.77
CA ALA A 356 -12.08 -20.06 0.62
C ALA A 356 -11.41 -18.90 -0.16
N VAL A 357 -10.70 -19.19 -1.27
CA VAL A 357 -9.99 -18.15 -2.04
C VAL A 357 -10.96 -17.14 -2.68
N HIS A 358 -12.16 -17.57 -3.07
CA HIS A 358 -13.21 -16.68 -3.59
C HIS A 358 -13.65 -15.61 -2.57
N ILE A 359 -13.62 -15.92 -1.27
CA ILE A 359 -13.86 -14.95 -0.18
C ILE A 359 -12.70 -13.96 -0.09
N SER A 360 -11.47 -14.44 -0.21
CA SER A 360 -10.28 -13.58 -0.24
C SER A 360 -10.35 -12.58 -1.39
N VAL A 361 -10.80 -12.99 -2.58
CA VAL A 361 -11.02 -12.09 -3.71
C VAL A 361 -12.02 -10.98 -3.35
N LEU A 362 -13.15 -11.31 -2.72
CA LEU A 362 -14.11 -10.32 -2.22
C LEU A 362 -13.48 -9.32 -1.24
N VAL A 363 -12.69 -9.81 -0.27
CA VAL A 363 -11.98 -8.96 0.71
C VAL A 363 -11.11 -7.93 -0.01
N PHE A 364 -10.32 -8.36 -1.00
CA PHE A 364 -9.47 -7.45 -1.76
C PHE A 364 -10.27 -6.48 -2.62
N PHE A 365 -11.42 -6.86 -3.15
CA PHE A 365 -12.31 -5.92 -3.84
C PHE A 365 -12.87 -4.85 -2.90
N LEU A 366 -13.31 -5.22 -1.69
CA LEU A 366 -13.75 -4.27 -0.67
C LEU A 366 -12.60 -3.34 -0.22
N PHE A 367 -11.38 -3.86 -0.20
CA PHE A 367 -10.17 -3.07 0.06
C PHE A 367 -9.90 -2.07 -1.06
N VAL A 368 -9.95 -2.49 -2.33
CA VAL A 368 -9.80 -1.61 -3.51
C VAL A 368 -10.84 -0.50 -3.48
N ALA A 369 -12.10 -0.84 -3.25
CA ALA A 369 -13.21 0.11 -3.19
C ALA A 369 -12.99 1.19 -2.12
N ARG A 370 -12.65 0.76 -0.90
CA ARG A 370 -12.32 1.67 0.21
C ARG A 370 -11.11 2.54 -0.10
N ASN A 371 -10.05 1.95 -0.65
CA ASN A 371 -8.81 2.65 -0.96
C ASN A 371 -9.00 3.68 -2.07
N ALA A 372 -9.75 3.36 -3.12
CA ALA A 372 -10.09 4.26 -4.20
C ALA A 372 -10.82 5.50 -3.69
N VAL A 373 -11.89 5.29 -2.91
CA VAL A 373 -12.70 6.36 -2.30
C VAL A 373 -11.87 7.28 -1.39
N LEU A 374 -10.90 6.74 -0.66
CA LEU A 374 -10.02 7.55 0.18
C LEU A 374 -8.92 8.26 -0.61
N THR A 375 -8.33 7.61 -1.60
CA THR A 375 -7.25 8.21 -2.39
C THR A 375 -7.78 9.40 -3.19
N THR A 376 -9.02 9.32 -3.70
CA THR A 376 -9.69 10.44 -4.38
C THR A 376 -10.00 11.61 -3.48
N MET A 377 -9.90 11.50 -2.15
CA MET A 377 -10.08 12.66 -1.27
C MET A 377 -8.87 13.59 -1.27
N TYR A 378 -7.69 13.07 -1.59
CA TYR A 378 -6.44 13.79 -1.51
C TYR A 378 -5.99 14.27 -2.88
N THR A 379 -5.41 15.47 -2.94
CA THR A 379 -4.84 16.06 -4.14
C THR A 379 -3.53 16.80 -3.79
N ARG A 380 -2.60 16.83 -4.74
CA ARG A 380 -1.42 17.72 -4.69
C ARG A 380 -1.80 19.17 -4.90
N HIS A 381 -2.77 19.40 -5.79
CA HIS A 381 -3.23 20.72 -6.17
C HIS A 381 -4.30 21.25 -5.20
N ASN A 382 -4.07 21.13 -3.89
CA ASN A 382 -5.00 21.59 -2.87
C ASN A 382 -5.16 23.12 -2.90
N GLU A 383 -4.23 23.84 -3.50
CA GLU A 383 -4.38 25.28 -3.77
C GLU A 383 -5.60 25.58 -4.63
N ALA A 384 -6.01 24.68 -5.53
CA ALA A 384 -7.20 24.85 -6.37
C ALA A 384 -8.52 24.51 -5.65
N THR A 385 -8.48 24.08 -4.38
CA THR A 385 -9.67 23.71 -3.60
C THR A 385 -10.65 24.88 -3.41
N TRP A 386 -10.19 26.14 -3.52
CA TRP A 386 -11.08 27.32 -3.45
C TRP A 386 -12.19 27.29 -4.51
N ILE A 387 -12.01 26.59 -5.63
CA ILE A 387 -13.04 26.47 -6.67
C ILE A 387 -14.30 25.83 -6.10
N PHE A 388 -14.17 24.84 -5.20
CA PHE A 388 -15.32 24.19 -4.57
C PHE A 388 -16.10 25.11 -3.62
N SER A 389 -15.50 26.23 -3.20
CA SER A 389 -16.20 27.24 -2.39
C SER A 389 -17.17 28.10 -3.20
N LEU A 390 -16.96 28.18 -4.52
CA LEU A 390 -17.85 28.90 -5.44
C LEU A 390 -19.00 28.02 -5.95
N VAL A 391 -18.90 26.70 -5.82
CA VAL A 391 -19.90 25.77 -6.34
C VAL A 391 -21.10 25.69 -5.38
N PRO A 392 -22.35 25.76 -5.88
CA PRO A 392 -23.54 25.60 -5.04
C PRO A 392 -23.49 24.28 -4.28
N LYS A 393 -23.77 24.31 -2.97
CA LYS A 393 -23.72 23.11 -2.09
C LYS A 393 -24.53 21.93 -2.62
N LYS A 394 -25.65 22.20 -3.32
CA LYS A 394 -26.46 21.15 -3.95
C LYS A 394 -25.68 20.38 -5.03
N GLN A 395 -24.83 21.06 -5.80
CA GLN A 395 -24.03 20.47 -6.87
C GLN A 395 -22.81 19.70 -6.35
N LEU A 396 -22.25 20.07 -5.19
CA LEU A 396 -21.15 19.32 -4.55
C LEU A 396 -21.53 17.87 -4.21
N HIS A 397 -22.78 17.64 -3.80
CA HIS A 397 -23.29 16.28 -3.59
C HIS A 397 -23.33 15.46 -4.88
N HIS A 398 -23.82 16.08 -5.96
CA HIS A 398 -23.84 15.44 -7.27
C HIS A 398 -22.42 15.17 -7.78
N TYR A 399 -21.50 16.10 -7.55
CA TYR A 399 -20.07 15.93 -7.85
C TYR A 399 -19.46 14.74 -7.11
N ALA A 400 -19.68 14.62 -5.80
CA ALA A 400 -19.20 13.48 -5.03
C ALA A 400 -19.78 12.14 -5.52
N LYS A 401 -21.08 12.11 -5.87
CA LYS A 401 -21.71 10.96 -6.53
C LYS A 401 -21.08 10.64 -7.88
N GLY A 402 -20.71 11.67 -8.64
CA GLY A 402 -20.00 11.54 -9.91
C GLY A 402 -18.65 10.86 -9.78
N VAL A 403 -17.86 11.28 -8.79
CA VAL A 403 -16.58 10.64 -8.46
C VAL A 403 -16.78 9.17 -8.06
N ALA A 404 -17.76 8.88 -7.21
CA ALA A 404 -18.10 7.52 -6.81
C ALA A 404 -18.49 6.63 -8.01
N GLN A 405 -19.27 7.16 -8.96
CA GLN A 405 -19.61 6.47 -10.20
C GLN A 405 -18.38 6.28 -11.11
N GLY A 406 -17.46 7.25 -11.12
CA GLY A 406 -16.17 7.14 -11.80
C GLY A 406 -15.37 5.94 -11.29
N ILE A 407 -15.26 5.79 -9.96
CA ILE A 407 -14.60 4.64 -9.34
C ILE A 407 -15.30 3.33 -9.73
N ILE A 408 -16.62 3.26 -9.61
CA ILE A 408 -17.40 2.05 -9.92
C ILE A 408 -17.18 1.60 -11.36
N TRP A 409 -17.36 2.50 -12.33
CA TRP A 409 -17.40 2.13 -13.75
C TRP A 409 -16.04 2.11 -14.42
N THR A 410 -15.10 2.97 -14.01
CA THR A 410 -13.77 3.02 -14.63
C THR A 410 -12.78 2.06 -13.95
N VAL A 411 -12.96 1.75 -12.66
CA VAL A 411 -12.02 0.91 -11.91
C VAL A 411 -12.64 -0.44 -11.54
N CYS A 412 -13.73 -0.45 -10.78
CA CYS A 412 -14.25 -1.69 -10.20
C CYS A 412 -14.91 -2.60 -11.24
N PHE A 413 -15.69 -2.05 -12.17
CA PHE A 413 -16.41 -2.84 -13.17
C PHE A 413 -15.47 -3.61 -14.12
N PRO A 414 -14.48 -2.97 -14.78
CA PRO A 414 -13.52 -3.70 -15.62
C PRO A 414 -12.75 -4.75 -14.82
N LEU A 415 -12.43 -4.45 -13.56
CA LEU A 415 -11.72 -5.38 -12.68
C LEU A 415 -12.55 -6.61 -12.34
N VAL A 416 -13.85 -6.44 -12.06
CA VAL A 416 -14.78 -7.57 -11.86
C VAL A 416 -14.86 -8.42 -13.12
N LEU A 417 -14.96 -7.81 -14.31
CA LEU A 417 -15.00 -8.56 -15.57
C LEU A 417 -13.74 -9.42 -15.76
N ILE A 418 -12.55 -8.88 -15.50
CA ILE A 418 -11.30 -9.64 -15.56
C ILE A 418 -11.34 -10.84 -14.59
N VAL A 419 -11.81 -10.63 -13.37
CA VAL A 419 -11.91 -11.71 -12.37
C VAL A 419 -12.96 -12.74 -12.75
N VAL A 420 -14.10 -12.34 -13.32
CA VAL A 420 -15.10 -13.28 -13.86
C VAL A 420 -14.49 -14.14 -14.95
N ILE A 421 -13.71 -13.56 -15.87
CA ILE A 421 -12.98 -14.32 -16.90
C ILE A 421 -12.04 -15.34 -16.24
N ILE A 422 -11.28 -14.96 -15.22
CA ILE A 422 -10.42 -15.90 -14.48
C ILE A 422 -11.25 -17.01 -13.83
N PHE A 423 -12.38 -16.66 -13.21
CA PHE A 423 -13.28 -17.61 -12.57
C PHE A 423 -13.85 -18.62 -13.57
N THR A 424 -14.23 -18.21 -14.77
CA THR A 424 -14.75 -19.11 -15.82
C THR A 424 -13.77 -20.21 -16.26
N ILE A 425 -12.47 -20.06 -15.95
CA ILE A 425 -11.47 -21.10 -16.22
C ILE A 425 -11.56 -22.23 -15.17
N SER A 426 -11.95 -21.92 -13.93
CA SER A 426 -12.01 -22.88 -12.83
C SER A 426 -13.42 -23.38 -12.48
N MET A 427 -14.45 -22.58 -12.74
CA MET A 427 -15.84 -22.89 -12.38
C MET A 427 -16.79 -22.71 -13.58
N TYR A 428 -18.01 -23.25 -13.48
CA TYR A 428 -19.02 -23.07 -14.52
C TYR A 428 -19.32 -21.57 -14.73
N TRP A 429 -19.59 -21.19 -15.98
CA TRP A 429 -19.73 -19.78 -16.35
C TRP A 429 -20.87 -19.07 -15.60
N GLU A 430 -21.95 -19.79 -15.29
CA GLU A 430 -23.11 -19.29 -14.53
C GLU A 430 -22.71 -18.91 -13.09
N GLU A 431 -21.89 -19.75 -12.46
CA GLU A 431 -21.41 -19.57 -11.09
C GLU A 431 -20.38 -18.44 -11.01
N ALA A 432 -19.47 -18.38 -12.00
CA ALA A 432 -18.51 -17.30 -12.15
C ALA A 432 -19.22 -15.95 -12.31
N LEU A 433 -20.28 -15.91 -13.14
CA LEU A 433 -21.09 -14.72 -13.34
C LEU A 433 -21.81 -14.31 -12.05
N LEU A 434 -22.47 -15.24 -11.36
CA LEU A 434 -23.18 -14.96 -10.11
C LEU A 434 -22.23 -14.44 -9.03
N GLN A 435 -21.07 -15.07 -8.86
CA GLN A 435 -20.06 -14.64 -7.90
C GLN A 435 -19.48 -13.26 -8.26
N GLY A 436 -19.21 -13.01 -9.54
CA GLY A 436 -18.76 -11.70 -10.03
C GLY A 436 -19.78 -10.60 -9.81
N LEU A 437 -21.06 -10.90 -10.05
CA LEU A 437 -22.15 -9.96 -9.85
C LEU A 437 -22.36 -9.68 -8.36
N PHE A 438 -22.22 -10.69 -7.50
CA PHE A 438 -22.21 -10.52 -6.05
C PHE A 438 -21.10 -9.59 -5.58
N ILE A 439 -19.86 -9.81 -6.05
CA ILE A 439 -18.71 -8.93 -5.77
C ILE A 439 -19.01 -7.50 -6.24
N PHE A 440 -19.56 -7.34 -7.44
CA PHE A 440 -19.89 -6.02 -8.00
C PHE A 440 -20.92 -5.26 -7.15
N VAL A 441 -22.00 -5.94 -6.75
CA VAL A 441 -23.03 -5.36 -5.87
C VAL A 441 -22.43 -5.00 -4.51
N ALA A 442 -21.61 -5.87 -3.93
CA ALA A 442 -20.96 -5.62 -2.64
C ALA A 442 -20.06 -4.37 -2.67
N VAL A 443 -19.24 -4.25 -3.71
CA VAL A 443 -18.37 -3.09 -3.93
C VAL A 443 -19.18 -1.81 -4.15
N ARG A 444 -20.23 -1.86 -4.97
CA ARG A 444 -21.10 -0.69 -5.19
C ARG A 444 -21.80 -0.24 -3.92
N PHE A 445 -22.35 -1.18 -3.15
CA PHE A 445 -22.95 -0.93 -1.85
C PHE A 445 -21.97 -0.23 -0.92
N GLN A 446 -20.74 -0.74 -0.81
CA GLN A 446 -19.71 -0.16 0.03
C GLN A 446 -19.36 1.27 -0.42
N ILE A 447 -19.08 1.49 -1.72
CA ILE A 447 -18.71 2.82 -2.24
C ILE A 447 -19.80 3.84 -1.94
N HIS A 448 -21.07 3.51 -2.19
CA HIS A 448 -22.19 4.41 -1.91
C HIS A 448 -22.35 4.68 -0.41
N THR A 449 -22.22 3.65 0.41
CA THR A 449 -22.29 3.80 1.88
C THR A 449 -21.17 4.71 2.38
N LEU A 450 -19.93 4.50 1.91
CA LEU A 450 -18.80 5.35 2.26
C LEU A 450 -19.00 6.81 1.81
N ALA A 451 -19.54 7.01 0.61
CA ALA A 451 -19.85 8.35 0.10
C ALA A 451 -20.90 9.08 0.97
N LEU A 452 -21.81 8.37 1.65
CA LEU A 452 -22.76 8.98 2.60
C LEU A 452 -22.10 9.47 3.89
N PHE A 453 -21.06 8.78 4.36
CA PHE A 453 -20.34 9.13 5.58
C PHE A 453 -19.24 10.17 5.36
N GLN A 454 -18.96 10.52 4.10
CA GLN A 454 -17.95 11.51 3.75
C GLN A 454 -18.51 12.93 3.80
N ASN A 455 -17.95 13.74 4.70
CA ASN A 455 -18.31 15.16 4.84
C ASN A 455 -17.38 16.10 4.04
N THR A 456 -16.38 15.55 3.34
CA THR A 456 -15.40 16.31 2.56
C THR A 456 -15.63 16.10 1.07
N VAL A 457 -15.36 17.13 0.28
CA VAL A 457 -15.47 17.04 -1.18
C VAL A 457 -14.29 16.21 -1.71
N PRO A 458 -14.50 15.28 -2.66
CA PRO A 458 -13.37 14.59 -3.29
C PRO A 458 -12.42 15.58 -3.97
N PHE A 459 -11.12 15.28 -3.93
CA PHE A 459 -10.03 16.10 -4.44
C PHE A 459 -9.89 17.46 -3.75
N SER A 460 -10.28 17.56 -2.47
CA SER A 460 -10.23 18.82 -1.72
C SER A 460 -9.23 18.81 -0.55
N LEU A 461 -8.61 17.67 -0.22
CA LEU A 461 -7.69 17.58 0.92
C LEU A 461 -6.23 17.56 0.44
N PRO A 462 -5.31 18.21 1.17
CA PRO A 462 -3.88 18.13 0.84
C PRO A 462 -3.35 16.72 1.06
N GLU A 463 -2.49 16.27 0.15
CA GLU A 463 -1.79 14.99 0.25
C GLU A 463 -1.04 14.87 1.59
N ASP A 464 -1.35 13.83 2.36
CA ASP A 464 -0.81 13.68 3.71
C ASP A 464 0.34 12.65 3.77
N LYS A 465 1.52 13.09 4.26
CA LYS A 465 2.78 12.33 4.20
C LYS A 465 2.81 11.07 5.08
N LEU A 466 2.01 10.98 6.15
CA LEU A 466 1.88 9.76 6.99
C LEU A 466 0.51 9.07 6.87
N SER A 467 -0.07 9.04 5.67
CA SER A 467 -1.33 8.32 5.40
C SER A 467 -1.21 6.79 5.52
N SER A 468 0.00 6.24 5.68
CA SER A 468 0.23 4.79 5.80
C SER A 468 -0.46 4.14 7.00
N ALA A 469 -0.49 4.78 8.18
CA ALA A 469 -1.20 4.28 9.35
C ALA A 469 -2.73 4.22 9.16
N ASN A 470 -3.24 5.07 8.26
CA ASN A 470 -4.64 5.05 7.90
C ASN A 470 -5.02 3.73 7.19
N ARG A 471 -4.06 2.97 6.63
CA ARG A 471 -4.33 1.69 5.93
C ARG A 471 -4.79 0.56 6.87
N VAL A 472 -4.28 0.49 8.10
CA VAL A 472 -4.77 -0.52 9.07
C VAL A 472 -6.14 -0.13 9.60
N ILE A 473 -6.36 1.16 9.88
CA ILE A 473 -7.69 1.67 10.23
C ILE A 473 -8.68 1.44 9.08
N GLN A 474 -8.22 1.53 7.83
CA GLN A 474 -9.02 1.19 6.65
C GLN A 474 -9.46 -0.27 6.67
N LEU A 475 -8.59 -1.22 7.02
CA LEU A 475 -8.96 -2.63 7.16
C LEU A 475 -10.03 -2.82 8.22
N LEU A 476 -9.89 -2.16 9.38
CA LEU A 476 -10.91 -2.22 10.44
C LEU A 476 -12.28 -1.69 9.99
N ILE A 477 -12.31 -0.66 9.14
CA ILE A 477 -13.55 -0.10 8.58
C ILE A 477 -14.18 -1.02 7.53
N ILE A 478 -13.39 -1.90 6.90
CA ILE A 478 -13.91 -2.90 5.95
C ILE A 478 -14.57 -4.08 6.69
N LEU A 479 -14.14 -4.40 7.91
CA LEU A 479 -14.63 -5.57 8.67
C LEU A 479 -16.17 -5.65 8.78
N PRO A 480 -16.91 -4.58 9.12
CA PRO A 480 -18.37 -4.67 9.18
C PRO A 480 -19.01 -5.03 7.84
N PHE A 481 -18.49 -4.48 6.74
CA PHE A 481 -18.97 -4.80 5.39
C PHE A 481 -18.65 -6.26 5.05
N LEU A 482 -17.41 -6.68 5.35
CA LEU A 482 -16.98 -8.05 5.13
C LEU A 482 -17.88 -9.04 5.88
N MET A 483 -18.16 -8.80 7.16
CA MET A 483 -19.02 -9.68 7.98
C MET A 483 -20.43 -9.78 7.39
N VAL A 484 -21.03 -8.65 7.00
CA VAL A 484 -22.36 -8.65 6.38
C VAL A 484 -22.37 -9.46 5.08
N PHE A 485 -21.41 -9.23 4.18
CA PHE A 485 -21.36 -9.96 2.91
C PHE A 485 -20.97 -11.42 3.08
N LEU A 486 -20.13 -11.77 4.05
CA LEU A 486 -19.78 -13.15 4.36
C LEU A 486 -21.00 -13.91 4.91
N VAL A 487 -21.77 -13.31 5.82
CA VAL A 487 -23.01 -13.90 6.32
C VAL A 487 -24.02 -14.07 5.20
N ILE A 488 -24.20 -13.05 4.34
CA ILE A 488 -25.08 -13.15 3.17
C ILE A 488 -24.64 -14.31 2.27
N HIS A 489 -23.36 -14.36 1.92
CA HIS A 489 -22.80 -15.39 1.04
C HIS A 489 -22.99 -16.79 1.64
N TYR A 490 -22.68 -16.96 2.92
CA TYR A 490 -22.85 -18.22 3.66
C TYR A 490 -24.31 -18.71 3.69
N LEU A 491 -25.26 -17.82 3.95
CA LEU A 491 -26.68 -18.17 4.01
C LEU A 491 -27.28 -18.50 2.65
N THR A 492 -26.69 -18.00 1.57
CA THR A 492 -27.26 -18.07 0.22
C THR A 492 -26.55 -19.06 -0.71
N SER A 493 -25.35 -19.52 -0.35
CA SER A 493 -24.52 -20.40 -1.19
C SER A 493 -25.16 -21.73 -1.56
N HIS A 494 -26.19 -22.18 -0.84
CA HIS A 494 -26.83 -23.48 -1.06
C HIS A 494 -27.99 -23.44 -2.07
N ASN A 495 -28.45 -22.25 -2.47
CA ASN A 495 -29.62 -22.12 -3.33
C ASN A 495 -29.45 -20.95 -4.29
N TYR A 496 -29.28 -21.25 -5.58
CA TYR A 496 -29.08 -20.27 -6.64
C TYR A 496 -30.21 -19.22 -6.71
N LEU A 497 -31.46 -19.61 -6.49
CA LEU A 497 -32.60 -18.70 -6.52
C LEU A 497 -32.58 -17.76 -5.31
N LEU A 498 -32.25 -18.28 -4.13
CA LEU A 498 -32.10 -17.46 -2.92
C LEU A 498 -30.92 -16.49 -3.07
N PHE A 499 -29.80 -16.94 -3.64
CA PHE A 499 -28.64 -16.11 -3.93
C PHE A 499 -28.98 -14.97 -4.88
N ALA A 500 -29.65 -15.27 -6.00
CA ALA A 500 -30.11 -14.27 -6.96
C ALA A 500 -31.12 -13.28 -6.34
N ALA A 501 -32.07 -13.77 -5.54
CA ALA A 501 -33.06 -12.92 -4.87
C ALA A 501 -32.42 -11.97 -3.85
N VAL A 502 -31.49 -12.46 -3.02
CA VAL A 502 -30.76 -11.64 -2.05
C VAL A 502 -29.89 -10.61 -2.77
N LEU A 503 -29.27 -10.99 -3.87
CA LEU A 503 -28.49 -10.09 -4.69
C LEU A 503 -29.35 -8.96 -5.28
N LEU A 504 -30.56 -9.27 -5.77
CA LEU A 504 -31.51 -8.26 -6.24
C LEU A 504 -31.92 -7.33 -5.10
N GLY A 505 -32.19 -7.87 -3.92
CA GLY A 505 -32.45 -7.08 -2.71
C GLY A 505 -31.29 -6.15 -2.35
N ALA A 506 -30.05 -6.64 -2.43
CA ALA A 506 -28.85 -5.87 -2.15
C ALA A 506 -28.62 -4.76 -3.19
N GLU A 507 -28.91 -5.00 -4.47
CA GLU A 507 -28.87 -3.97 -5.51
C GLU A 507 -29.96 -2.91 -5.28
N ILE A 508 -31.18 -3.29 -4.93
CA ILE A 508 -32.26 -2.34 -4.57
C ILE A 508 -31.84 -1.48 -3.37
N ALA A 509 -31.29 -2.10 -2.32
CA ALA A 509 -30.77 -1.39 -1.16
C ALA A 509 -29.63 -0.42 -1.57
N THR A 510 -28.74 -0.85 -2.45
CA THR A 510 -27.66 -0.02 -3.01
C THR A 510 -28.22 1.20 -3.75
N GLN A 511 -29.24 1.01 -4.58
CA GLN A 511 -29.91 2.10 -5.31
C GLN A 511 -30.62 3.07 -4.35
N PHE A 512 -31.23 2.56 -3.29
CA PHE A 512 -31.85 3.38 -2.25
C PHE A 512 -30.82 4.26 -1.54
N ILE A 513 -29.70 3.67 -1.10
CA ILE A 513 -28.56 4.37 -0.48
C ILE A 513 -27.98 5.39 -1.47
N ALA A 514 -27.81 5.02 -2.74
CA ALA A 514 -27.30 5.90 -3.78
C ALA A 514 -28.24 7.08 -4.07
N ARG A 515 -29.54 6.95 -3.86
CA ARG A 515 -30.51 8.05 -3.97
C ARG A 515 -30.54 8.93 -2.72
N PHE A 516 -30.24 8.38 -1.56
CA PHE A 516 -30.25 9.10 -0.30
C PHE A 516 -29.39 10.37 -0.38
N ARG A 517 -29.90 11.43 0.24
CA ARG A 517 -29.27 12.75 0.29
C ARG A 517 -29.04 13.09 1.76
N PRO A 518 -27.80 13.02 2.26
CA PRO A 518 -27.53 13.51 3.59
C PRO A 518 -27.85 15.00 3.63
N LYS A 519 -28.58 15.45 4.66
CA LYS A 519 -28.84 16.88 4.92
C LYS A 519 -27.57 17.65 5.37
N ARG A 520 -26.42 16.98 5.44
CA ARG A 520 -25.17 17.57 5.94
C ARG A 520 -24.55 18.52 4.92
N THR A 521 -24.05 19.65 5.42
CA THR A 521 -23.21 20.58 4.68
C THR A 521 -21.81 20.00 4.53
N TYR A 522 -21.27 20.00 3.31
CA TYR A 522 -19.85 19.71 3.08
C TYR A 522 -19.00 20.78 3.78
N ASP A 523 -18.04 20.36 4.58
CA ASP A 523 -17.08 21.25 5.21
C ASP A 523 -15.92 21.47 4.25
N LEU A 524 -15.80 22.69 3.73
CA LEU A 524 -14.64 23.08 2.93
C LEU A 524 -13.50 23.47 3.86
N GLN A 525 -12.39 22.76 3.78
CA GLN A 525 -11.15 23.16 4.43
C GLN A 525 -10.42 24.10 3.47
N LEU A 526 -10.71 25.40 3.55
CA LEU A 526 -9.92 26.41 2.83
C LEU A 526 -8.50 26.41 3.41
N ALA A 527 -7.51 26.36 2.50
CA ALA A 527 -6.11 26.02 2.78
C ALA A 527 -5.34 27.10 3.52
#